data_AF-A0A5C3KB17-F1
#
_entry.id   AF-A0A5C3KB17-F1
#
_cell.length_a   1.000
_cell.length_b   1.000
_cell.length_c   1.000
_cell.angle_alpha   90.00
_cell.angle_beta   90.00
_cell.angle_gamma   90.00
#
_symmetry.space_group_name_H-M   'P 1'
#
loop_
_entity.id
_entity.type
_entity.pdbx_description
1 polymer ?
#
loop_
_entity_poly.entity_id
_entity_poly.type
_entity_poly.pdbx_seq_one_letter_code
_entity_poly.pdbx_strand_id
1 'polypeptide(L)'
;MLLQEMEDSIKRGHPTRITQTLKFFLPMFYAAGSYNYANETMELLHNVEHDWPKDFATAGVSAMLVNLRGCHEDFKATDIRVKHLNDDIKEHTDGSNATPAVLKKITPALGHIKQSTDTLYEELGIEQTNQKHTHVSQRHDVQPWLP
;
A
#
# COMPACT_ATOMS: atom_id res chain seq x y z
N MET A 1 5.64 10.48 -17.27
CA MET A 1 6.83 9.64 -17.49
C MET A 1 7.31 8.97 -16.20
N LEU A 2 7.86 9.68 -15.21
CA LEU A 2 8.37 9.02 -13.98
C LEU A 2 7.30 8.33 -13.12
N LEU A 3 6.09 8.90 -13.01
CA LEU A 3 4.97 8.25 -12.30
C LEU A 3 4.54 6.95 -12.99
N GLN A 4 4.42 6.96 -14.32
CA GLN A 4 4.10 5.77 -15.10
C GLN A 4 5.20 4.70 -14.98
N GLU A 5 6.47 5.11 -14.95
CA GLU A 5 7.60 4.20 -14.73
C GLU A 5 7.53 3.55 -13.34
N MET A 6 7.19 4.33 -12.31
CA MET A 6 6.98 3.81 -10.96
C MET A 6 5.82 2.79 -10.92
N GLU A 7 4.67 3.14 -11.49
CA GLU A 7 3.49 2.27 -11.55
C GLU A 7 3.76 0.96 -12.30
N ASP A 8 4.42 1.04 -13.47
CA ASP A 8 4.79 -0.13 -14.26
C ASP A 8 5.80 -1.01 -13.51
N SER A 9 6.78 -0.39 -12.84
CA SER A 9 7.78 -1.10 -12.04
C SER A 9 7.16 -1.83 -10.86
N ILE A 10 6.20 -1.19 -10.16
CA ILE A 10 5.43 -1.83 -9.10
C ILE A 10 4.65 -3.00 -9.66
N LYS A 11 3.83 -2.77 -10.70
CA LYS A 11 2.94 -3.77 -11.29
C LYS A 11 3.71 -5.03 -11.72
N ARG A 12 4.85 -4.86 -12.36
CA ARG A 12 5.70 -5.94 -12.87
C ARG A 12 6.64 -6.57 -11.83
N GLY A 13 6.75 -6.02 -10.62
CA GLY A 13 7.62 -6.58 -9.60
C GLY A 13 9.11 -6.28 -9.82
N HIS A 14 9.46 -5.06 -10.25
CA HIS A 14 10.84 -4.64 -10.54
C HIS A 14 11.40 -3.68 -9.46
N PRO A 15 11.87 -4.20 -8.32
CA PRO A 15 12.39 -3.38 -7.21
C PRO A 15 13.57 -2.50 -7.61
N THR A 16 14.44 -2.97 -8.51
CA THR A 16 15.59 -2.19 -8.99
C THR A 16 15.15 -0.96 -9.79
N ARG A 17 14.14 -1.07 -10.65
CA ARG A 17 13.57 0.07 -11.40
C ARG A 17 12.95 1.08 -10.45
N ILE A 18 12.25 0.62 -9.40
CA ILE A 18 11.72 1.49 -8.34
C ILE A 18 12.84 2.32 -7.70
N THR A 19 13.95 1.68 -7.28
CA THR A 19 15.07 2.41 -6.66
C THR A 19 15.71 3.41 -7.62
N GLN A 20 15.77 3.11 -8.93
CA GLN A 20 16.24 4.06 -9.94
C GLN A 20 15.28 5.24 -10.08
N THR A 21 13.96 5.01 -10.12
CA THR A 21 12.96 6.09 -10.17
C THR A 21 13.04 6.99 -8.94
N LEU A 22 13.27 6.43 -7.75
CA LEU A 22 13.44 7.19 -6.51
C LEU A 22 14.61 8.19 -6.56
N LYS A 23 15.70 7.86 -7.27
CA LYS A 23 16.83 8.80 -7.49
C LYS A 23 16.39 10.06 -8.24
N PHE A 24 15.38 9.98 -9.09
CA PHE A 24 14.79 11.14 -9.78
C PHE A 24 13.72 11.85 -8.95
N PHE A 25 12.96 11.12 -8.14
CA PHE A 25 11.98 11.73 -7.24
C PHE A 25 12.61 12.50 -6.09
N LEU A 26 13.77 12.08 -5.58
CA LEU A 26 14.47 12.78 -4.50
C LEU A 26 14.65 14.30 -4.74
N PRO A 27 15.29 14.75 -5.83
CA PRO A 27 15.42 16.18 -6.10
C PRO A 27 14.07 16.86 -6.40
N MET A 28 13.09 16.14 -6.95
CA MET A 28 11.75 16.67 -7.17
C MET A 28 11.01 16.94 -5.85
N PHE A 29 11.06 16.01 -4.90
CA PHE A 29 10.48 16.20 -3.56
C PHE A 29 11.11 17.38 -2.86
N TYR A 30 12.44 17.48 -2.92
CA TYR A 30 13.15 18.61 -2.33
C TYR A 30 12.74 19.95 -2.97
N ALA A 31 12.75 20.03 -4.30
CA ALA A 31 12.37 21.24 -5.04
C ALA A 31 10.90 21.64 -4.82
N ALA A 32 10.01 20.68 -4.61
CA ALA A 32 8.60 20.90 -4.31
C ALA A 32 8.33 21.24 -2.83
N GLY A 33 9.37 21.38 -1.99
CA GLY A 33 9.23 21.66 -0.55
C GLY A 33 8.73 20.47 0.28
N SER A 34 8.69 19.27 -0.31
CA SER A 34 8.30 18.02 0.34
C SER A 34 9.49 17.41 1.09
N TYR A 35 10.01 18.13 2.08
CA TYR A 35 11.29 17.79 2.74
C TYR A 35 11.27 16.47 3.51
N ASN A 36 10.13 16.08 4.10
CA ASN A 36 10.03 14.77 4.77
C ASN A 36 10.24 13.63 3.77
N TYR A 37 9.51 13.66 2.64
CA TYR A 37 9.68 12.68 1.57
C TYR A 37 11.08 12.71 0.97
N ALA A 38 11.68 13.89 0.82
CA ALA A 38 13.07 14.00 0.36
C ALA A 38 14.06 13.34 1.34
N ASN A 39 13.93 13.62 2.64
CA ASN A 39 14.82 13.05 3.66
C ASN A 39 14.67 11.53 3.77
N GLU A 40 13.44 11.02 3.84
CA GLU A 40 13.16 9.58 3.89
C GLU A 40 13.69 8.86 2.63
N THR A 41 13.49 9.47 1.45
CA THR A 41 14.01 8.92 0.19
C THR A 41 15.53 8.92 0.15
N MET A 42 16.18 9.99 0.64
CA MET A 42 17.64 10.07 0.73
C MET A 42 18.19 9.00 1.67
N GLU A 43 17.61 8.87 2.86
CA GLU A 43 18.02 7.88 3.85
C GLU A 43 17.88 6.45 3.30
N LEU A 44 16.76 6.13 2.66
CA LEU A 44 16.55 4.84 2.01
C LEU A 44 17.61 4.57 0.93
N LEU A 45 17.82 5.53 0.02
CA LEU A 45 18.78 5.36 -1.08
C LEU A 45 20.22 5.21 -0.55
N HIS A 46 20.62 6.05 0.42
CA HIS A 46 21.93 5.96 1.06
C HIS A 46 22.14 4.61 1.72
N ASN A 47 21.16 4.17 2.51
CA ASN A 47 21.23 2.89 3.22
C ASN A 47 21.35 1.71 2.26
N VAL A 48 20.53 1.66 1.21
CA VAL A 48 20.56 0.59 0.20
C VAL A 48 21.88 0.58 -0.58
N GLU A 49 22.42 1.75 -0.90
CA GLU A 49 23.61 1.87 -1.74
C GLU A 49 24.91 1.68 -0.96
N HIS A 50 24.98 2.16 0.27
CA HIS A 50 26.24 2.30 1.02
C HIS A 50 26.27 1.56 2.36
N ASP A 51 25.22 1.65 3.19
CA ASP A 51 25.33 1.22 4.60
C ASP A 51 24.90 -0.23 4.84
N TRP A 52 23.83 -0.68 4.19
CA TRP A 52 23.27 -2.00 4.44
C TRP A 52 24.09 -3.12 3.78
N PRO A 53 24.25 -4.27 4.46
CA PRO A 53 24.76 -5.48 3.83
C PRO A 53 23.96 -5.79 2.56
N LYS A 54 24.65 -6.18 1.47
CA LYS A 54 24.01 -6.29 0.15
C LYS A 54 22.85 -7.29 0.13
N ASP A 55 22.99 -8.42 0.82
CA ASP A 55 21.92 -9.42 0.92
C ASP A 55 20.68 -8.84 1.63
N PHE A 56 20.91 -8.05 2.69
CA PHE A 56 19.83 -7.36 3.41
C PHE A 56 19.16 -6.29 2.54
N ALA A 57 19.95 -5.46 1.85
CA ALA A 57 19.42 -4.43 0.95
C ALA A 57 18.58 -5.05 -0.18
N THR A 58 19.08 -6.13 -0.81
CA THR A 58 18.34 -6.85 -1.85
C THR A 58 17.04 -7.44 -1.32
N ALA A 59 17.08 -8.10 -0.15
CA ALA A 59 15.88 -8.64 0.47
C ALA A 59 14.88 -7.54 0.84
N GLY A 60 15.36 -6.46 1.47
CA GLY A 60 14.54 -5.34 1.92
C GLY A 60 13.82 -4.61 0.78
N VAL A 61 14.54 -4.28 -0.29
CA VAL A 61 13.92 -3.64 -1.47
C VAL A 61 12.95 -4.61 -2.16
N SER A 62 13.28 -5.90 -2.25
CA SER A 62 12.37 -6.91 -2.82
C SER A 62 11.09 -7.06 -1.99
N ALA A 63 11.20 -6.94 -0.65
CA ALA A 63 10.07 -7.02 0.27
C ALA A 63 9.13 -5.80 0.20
N MET A 64 9.51 -4.71 -0.49
CA MET A 64 8.62 -3.58 -0.75
C MET A 64 7.46 -3.93 -1.69
N LEU A 65 7.55 -5.05 -2.39
CA LEU A 65 6.52 -5.54 -3.30
C LEU A 65 6.00 -6.90 -2.85
N VAL A 66 4.70 -7.12 -3.02
CA VAL A 66 4.04 -8.39 -2.72
C VAL A 66 3.12 -8.80 -3.87
N ASN A 67 3.13 -10.08 -4.19
CA ASN A 67 2.21 -10.70 -5.14
C ASN A 67 1.60 -11.94 -4.51
N LEU A 68 0.38 -11.80 -3.98
CA LEU A 68 -0.30 -12.86 -3.22
C LEU A 68 -0.89 -13.94 -4.13
N ARG A 69 -1.23 -13.58 -5.38
CA ARG A 69 -1.86 -14.50 -6.34
C ARG A 69 -0.85 -15.24 -7.20
N GLY A 70 0.40 -14.78 -7.23
CA GLY A 70 1.43 -15.29 -8.15
C GLY A 70 1.15 -14.95 -9.61
N CYS A 71 0.19 -14.05 -9.88
CA CYS A 71 -0.20 -13.68 -11.24
C CYS A 71 0.82 -12.72 -11.87
N HIS A 72 1.02 -12.82 -13.17
CA HIS A 72 1.84 -11.87 -13.91
C HIS A 72 1.26 -10.44 -13.77
N GLU A 73 2.11 -9.45 -13.56
CA GLU A 73 1.72 -8.04 -13.45
C GLU A 73 0.71 -7.72 -12.32
N ASP A 74 0.73 -8.48 -11.22
CA ASP A 74 -0.17 -8.27 -10.06
C ASP A 74 0.57 -7.93 -8.76
N PHE A 75 1.80 -7.45 -8.86
CA PHE A 75 2.53 -6.97 -7.70
C PHE A 75 1.91 -5.66 -7.17
N LYS A 76 1.90 -5.51 -5.84
CA LYS A 76 1.44 -4.31 -5.11
C LYS A 76 2.51 -3.87 -4.12
N ALA A 77 2.50 -2.59 -3.76
CA ALA A 77 3.33 -2.10 -2.67
C ALA A 77 2.91 -2.76 -1.35
N THR A 78 3.88 -3.32 -0.62
CA THR A 78 3.65 -4.03 0.65
C THR A 78 3.03 -3.11 1.70
N ASP A 79 3.43 -1.84 1.75
CA ASP A 79 2.87 -0.85 2.68
C ASP A 79 1.35 -0.70 2.52
N ILE A 80 0.86 -0.58 1.28
CA ILE A 80 -0.59 -0.51 1.00
C ILE A 80 -1.31 -1.76 1.55
N ARG A 81 -0.69 -2.94 1.41
CA ARG A 81 -1.28 -4.18 1.92
C ARG A 81 -1.32 -4.23 3.44
N VAL A 82 -0.25 -3.78 4.10
CA VAL A 82 -0.16 -3.69 5.56
C VAL A 82 -1.17 -2.66 6.08
N LYS A 83 -1.33 -1.53 5.40
CA LYS A 83 -2.36 -0.55 5.71
C LYS A 83 -3.76 -1.16 5.68
N HIS A 84 -4.13 -1.85 4.58
CA HIS A 84 -5.43 -2.53 4.52
C HIS A 84 -5.60 -3.59 5.61
N LEU A 85 -4.53 -4.33 5.95
CA LEU A 85 -4.60 -5.29 7.05
C LEU A 85 -4.84 -4.60 8.40
N ASN A 86 -4.17 -3.47 8.65
CA ASN A 86 -4.35 -2.69 9.86
C ASN A 86 -5.77 -2.11 9.94
N ASP A 87 -6.31 -1.64 8.83
CA ASP A 87 -7.68 -1.14 8.76
C ASP A 87 -8.69 -2.28 9.00
N ASP A 88 -8.51 -3.46 8.39
CA ASP A 88 -9.32 -4.66 8.64
C ASP A 88 -9.28 -5.04 10.13
N ILE A 89 -8.09 -5.05 10.76
CA ILE A 89 -7.93 -5.36 12.18
C ILE A 89 -8.69 -4.36 13.04
N LYS A 90 -8.53 -3.06 12.77
CA LYS A 90 -9.22 -2.00 13.52
C LYS A 90 -10.73 -2.15 13.43
N GLU A 91 -11.29 -2.37 12.24
CA GLU A 91 -12.74 -2.55 12.07
C GLU A 91 -13.31 -3.67 12.96
N HIS A 92 -12.54 -4.75 13.14
CA HIS A 92 -12.95 -5.90 13.95
C HIS A 92 -12.55 -5.79 15.43
N THR A 93 -11.82 -4.74 15.81
CA THR A 93 -11.25 -4.57 17.16
C THR A 93 -11.40 -3.16 17.75
N ASP A 94 -12.20 -2.27 17.17
CA ASP A 94 -12.41 -0.90 17.71
C ASP A 94 -13.47 -0.81 18.82
N GLY A 95 -13.86 -1.94 19.41
CA GLY A 95 -14.85 -1.99 20.49
C GLY A 95 -14.24 -1.73 21.86
N SER A 96 -15.04 -1.18 22.80
CA SER A 96 -14.63 -0.84 24.18
C SER A 96 -14.05 -2.01 25.01
N ASN A 97 -14.12 -3.24 24.51
CA ASN A 97 -13.61 -4.47 25.13
C ASN A 97 -12.44 -5.10 24.37
N ALA A 98 -11.86 -4.41 23.39
CA ALA A 98 -10.71 -4.91 22.65
C ALA A 98 -9.45 -4.88 23.52
N THR A 99 -9.03 -6.05 23.96
CA THR A 99 -7.77 -6.24 24.69
C THR A 99 -6.71 -6.81 23.75
N PRO A 100 -5.41 -6.68 24.07
CA PRO A 100 -4.35 -7.36 23.32
C PRO A 100 -4.57 -8.88 23.16
N ALA A 101 -5.26 -9.52 24.11
CA ALA A 101 -5.64 -10.92 24.02
C ALA A 101 -6.68 -11.19 22.92
N VAL A 102 -7.63 -10.26 22.73
CA VAL A 102 -8.62 -10.31 21.65
C VAL A 102 -7.94 -10.16 20.28
N LEU A 103 -7.04 -9.17 20.15
CA LEU A 103 -6.23 -8.98 18.94
C LEU A 103 -5.44 -10.24 18.59
N LYS A 104 -4.70 -10.81 19.56
CA LYS A 104 -3.90 -12.03 19.36
C LYS A 104 -4.75 -13.21 18.87
N LYS A 105 -6.01 -13.29 19.29
CA LYS A 105 -6.95 -14.35 18.88
C LYS A 105 -7.52 -14.11 17.47
N ILE A 106 -7.87 -12.88 17.14
CA ILE A 106 -8.59 -12.54 15.89
C ILE A 106 -7.65 -12.39 14.70
N THR A 107 -6.50 -11.72 14.89
CA THR A 107 -5.58 -11.38 13.78
C THR A 107 -5.13 -12.58 12.94
N PRO A 108 -4.77 -13.75 13.50
CA PRO A 108 -4.39 -14.91 12.69
C PRO A 108 -5.53 -15.49 11.86
N ALA A 109 -6.78 -15.38 12.35
CA ALA A 109 -7.95 -15.93 11.67
C ALA A 109 -8.46 -15.04 10.52
N LEU A 110 -8.20 -13.73 10.58
CA LEU A 110 -8.66 -12.77 9.57
C LEU A 110 -8.21 -13.13 8.15
N GLY A 111 -6.98 -13.63 7.99
CA GLY A 111 -6.47 -14.05 6.68
C GLY A 111 -7.29 -15.19 6.08
N HIS A 112 -7.60 -16.22 6.87
CA HIS A 112 -8.39 -17.36 6.44
C HIS A 112 -9.86 -17.01 6.17
N ILE A 113 -10.45 -16.15 7.01
CA ILE A 113 -11.81 -15.67 6.81
C ILE A 113 -11.90 -14.88 5.51
N LYS A 114 -10.98 -13.94 5.27
CA LYS A 114 -10.95 -13.13 4.05
C LYS A 114 -10.80 -14.00 2.80
N GLN A 115 -9.87 -14.96 2.82
CA GLN A 115 -9.70 -15.90 1.71
C GLN A 115 -10.97 -16.71 1.45
N SER A 116 -11.62 -17.23 2.50
CA SER A 116 -12.85 -18.02 2.36
C SER A 116 -14.00 -17.18 1.80
N THR A 117 -14.13 -15.94 2.27
CA THR A 117 -15.13 -14.98 1.79
C THR A 117 -14.90 -14.61 0.32
N ASP A 118 -13.66 -14.33 -0.07
CA ASP A 118 -13.30 -14.02 -1.46
C ASP A 118 -13.63 -15.19 -2.40
N THR A 119 -13.29 -16.43 -2.00
CA THR A 119 -13.64 -17.64 -2.77
C THR A 119 -15.15 -17.83 -2.87
N LEU A 120 -15.89 -17.65 -1.77
CA LEU A 120 -17.36 -17.77 -1.80
C LEU A 120 -17.99 -16.72 -2.73
N TYR A 121 -17.51 -15.49 -2.73
CA TYR A 121 -18.03 -14.46 -3.65
C TYR A 121 -17.73 -14.79 -5.11
N GLU A 122 -16.54 -15.31 -5.40
CA GLU A 122 -16.17 -15.78 -6.74
C GLU A 122 -17.05 -16.95 -7.19
N GLU A 123 -17.25 -17.97 -6.34
CA GLU A 123 -18.11 -19.12 -6.63
C GLU A 123 -19.58 -18.75 -6.83
N LEU A 124 -20.07 -17.76 -6.08
CA LEU A 124 -21.45 -17.26 -6.21
C LEU A 124 -21.62 -16.32 -7.41
N GLY A 125 -20.56 -16.01 -8.16
CA GLY A 125 -20.59 -15.06 -9.26
C GLY A 125 -20.91 -13.63 -8.81
N ILE A 126 -20.75 -13.35 -7.52
CA ILE A 126 -20.91 -12.02 -6.94
C ILE A 126 -19.58 -11.30 -7.15
N GLU A 127 -19.29 -10.94 -8.40
CA GLU A 127 -18.22 -9.99 -8.68
C GLU A 127 -18.62 -8.65 -8.04
N GLN A 128 -18.05 -8.39 -6.84
CA GLN A 128 -18.01 -7.12 -6.12
C GLN A 128 -18.99 -6.05 -6.65
N THR A 129 -20.27 -6.27 -6.39
CA THR A 129 -21.31 -5.30 -6.70
C THR A 129 -21.06 -4.09 -5.79
N ASN A 130 -20.43 -3.05 -6.32
CA ASN A 130 -20.07 -1.77 -5.67
C ASN A 130 -18.64 -1.58 -5.12
N GLN A 131 -17.59 -1.73 -5.94
CA GLN A 131 -16.27 -1.12 -5.64
C GLN A 131 -16.00 0.22 -6.34
N LYS A 132 -16.96 0.79 -7.06
CA LYS A 132 -16.87 2.20 -7.46
C LYS A 132 -17.31 3.07 -6.29
N HIS A 133 -16.36 3.59 -5.52
CA HIS A 133 -16.63 4.78 -4.72
C HIS A 133 -17.16 5.86 -5.67
N THR A 134 -18.42 6.26 -5.52
CA THR A 134 -18.95 7.46 -6.16
C THR A 134 -18.05 8.60 -5.72
N HIS A 135 -17.33 9.21 -6.66
CA HIS A 135 -16.48 10.35 -6.37
C HIS A 135 -17.35 11.46 -5.77
N VAL A 136 -17.11 11.82 -4.52
CA VAL A 136 -17.82 12.94 -3.89
C VAL A 136 -17.44 14.20 -4.68
N SER A 137 -18.44 14.87 -5.25
CA SER A 137 -18.26 16.11 -6.00
C SER A 137 -18.34 17.27 -5.03
N GLN A 138 -17.18 17.83 -4.66
CA GLN A 138 -17.05 18.98 -3.75
C GLN A 138 -17.84 20.23 -4.20
N ARG A 139 -18.32 20.27 -5.45
CA ARG A 139 -19.10 21.40 -5.98
C ARG A 139 -20.46 21.60 -5.30
N HIS A 140 -21.00 20.58 -4.64
CA HIS A 140 -22.33 20.66 -4.02
C HIS A 140 -22.28 20.91 -2.51
N ASP A 141 -21.13 20.71 -1.87
CA ASP A 141 -21.00 20.84 -0.41
C ASP A 141 -20.77 22.29 0.04
N VAL A 142 -20.34 23.17 -0.87
CA VAL A 142 -20.12 24.60 -0.61
C VAL A 142 -21.12 25.42 -1.42
N GLN A 143 -22.40 25.34 -1.08
CA GLN A 143 -23.32 26.44 -1.40
C GLN A 143 -23.27 27.43 -0.24
N PRO A 144 -22.64 28.61 -0.41
CA PRO A 144 -22.83 29.68 0.55
C PRO A 144 -24.31 30.04 0.54
N TRP A 145 -24.95 29.89 1.70
CA TRP A 145 -26.30 30.34 1.94
C TRP A 145 -26.31 31.87 1.72
N LEU A 146 -26.81 32.30 0.57
CA LEU A 146 -27.06 33.71 0.28
C LEU A 146 -28.53 34.00 0.65
N PRO A 147 -28.79 35.03 1.46
CA PRO A 147 -30.15 35.46 1.83
C PRO A 147 -30.95 35.98 0.64
#